data_AF-A0A9E2PVR2-F1
#
_entry.id   AF-A0A9E2PVR2-F1
#
_cell.length_a   1.000
_cell.length_b   1.000
_cell.length_c   1.000
_cell.angle_alpha   90.00
_cell.angle_beta   90.00
_cell.angle_gamma   90.00
#
_symmetry.space_group_name_H-M   'P 1'
#
loop_
_entity.id
_entity.type
_entity.pdbx_description
1 polymer ?
#
loop_
_entity_poly.entity_id
_entity_poly.type
_entity_poly.pdbx_seq_one_letter_code
_entity_poly.pdbx_strand_id
1 'polypeptide(L)'
;MADYKNEFGLFAERPKVEKKLFDRNKVIAGLVIFIVMITIPLWQNLGKIVAAPVPSLDTPVIKKLAEKDKKCVMPKEWMRANHMQMLVDWRDNVVRTKEPNVTISRGREFVAPDGKQYLASLTNTCMECHSNKVEFCDKCHNYAAIAPNCWGCHLETGKKMAEAK
;
A
#
# COMPACT_ATOMS: atom_id res chain seq x y z
N MET A 1 36.41 -31.70 8.89
CA MET A 1 36.27 -32.41 10.17
C MET A 1 37.64 -32.34 10.83
N ALA A 2 37.83 -31.40 11.77
CA ALA A 2 39.13 -31.21 12.39
C ALA A 2 39.41 -32.40 13.31
N ASP A 3 40.52 -33.10 13.06
CA ASP A 3 41.03 -34.22 13.84
C ASP A 3 41.44 -33.69 15.24
N TYR A 4 40.55 -33.87 16.21
CA TYR A 4 40.84 -33.54 17.60
C TYR A 4 41.51 -34.77 18.23
N LYS A 5 42.82 -34.68 18.48
CA LYS A 5 43.52 -35.62 19.34
C LYS A 5 43.33 -35.16 20.78
N ASN A 6 42.51 -35.88 21.53
CA ASN A 6 42.51 -35.78 22.98
C ASN A 6 43.86 -36.29 23.51
N GLU A 7 44.51 -35.49 24.35
CA GLU A 7 45.82 -35.80 24.98
C GLU A 7 45.79 -37.05 25.88
N PHE A 8 44.60 -37.62 26.11
CA PHE A 8 44.36 -38.75 27.02
C PHE A 8 44.02 -40.07 26.29
N GLY A 9 44.13 -40.12 24.95
CA GLY A 9 43.93 -41.34 24.17
C GLY A 9 42.46 -41.69 23.91
N LEU A 10 42.24 -42.60 22.95
CA LEU A 10 40.92 -43.00 22.41
C LEU A 10 39.95 -43.59 23.45
N PHE A 11 40.44 -43.99 24.62
CA PHE A 11 39.67 -44.66 25.68
C PHE A 11 39.51 -43.83 26.96
N ALA A 12 40.05 -42.61 27.01
CA ALA A 12 39.82 -41.74 28.16
C ALA A 12 38.40 -41.14 28.13
N GLU A 13 37.74 -41.15 29.28
CA GLU A 13 36.47 -40.46 29.46
C GLU A 13 36.64 -38.97 29.11
N ARG A 14 35.72 -38.43 28.30
CA ARG A 14 35.77 -37.01 27.93
C ARG A 14 35.74 -36.16 29.20
N PRO A 15 36.57 -35.11 29.31
CA PRO A 15 36.50 -34.21 30.46
C PRO A 15 35.07 -33.65 30.54
N LYS A 16 34.41 -33.89 31.68
CA LYS A 16 33.13 -33.25 31.99
C LYS A 16 33.41 -31.78 32.29
N VAL A 17 33.53 -30.98 31.24
CA VAL A 17 33.57 -29.53 31.38
C VAL A 17 32.22 -29.13 31.97
N GLU A 18 32.22 -28.51 33.14
CA GLU A 18 31.02 -27.93 33.72
C GLU A 18 30.45 -26.96 32.69
N LYS A 19 29.33 -27.33 32.06
CA LYS A 19 28.61 -26.42 31.18
C LYS A 19 28.08 -25.33 32.11
N LYS A 20 28.86 -24.26 32.28
CA LYS A 20 28.40 -23.00 32.85
C LYS A 20 27.41 -22.39 31.86
N LEU A 21 26.26 -23.03 31.74
CA LEU A 21 25.09 -22.48 31.11
C LEU A 21 24.80 -21.19 31.87
N PHE A 22 24.74 -20.08 31.13
CA PHE A 22 24.29 -18.80 31.63
C PHE A 22 23.22 -19.00 32.70
N ASP A 23 23.39 -18.32 33.86
CA ASP A 23 22.51 -18.47 35.03
C ASP A 23 21.05 -18.61 34.57
N ARG A 24 20.49 -19.82 34.67
CA ARG A 24 19.18 -20.16 34.11
C ARG A 24 18.12 -19.15 34.50
N ASN A 25 18.17 -18.67 35.74
CA ASN A 25 17.27 -17.67 36.28
C ASN A 25 17.42 -16.29 35.62
N LYS A 26 18.65 -15.87 35.28
CA LYS A 26 18.90 -14.61 34.56
C LYS A 26 18.45 -14.70 33.11
N VAL A 27 18.64 -15.85 32.47
CA VAL A 27 18.16 -16.09 31.10
C VAL A 27 16.63 -16.06 31.04
N ILE A 28 15.95 -16.73 31.98
CA ILE A 28 14.49 -16.72 32.07
C ILE A 28 13.98 -15.30 32.34
N ALA A 29 14.58 -14.56 33.28
CA ALA A 29 14.21 -13.18 33.57
C ALA A 29 14.33 -12.28 32.32
N GLY A 30 15.45 -12.38 31.59
CA GLY A 30 15.64 -11.65 30.34
C GLY A 30 14.61 -12.01 29.26
N LEU A 31 14.27 -13.29 29.13
CA LEU A 31 13.28 -13.78 28.16
C LEU A 31 11.88 -13.23 28.46
N VAL A 32 11.47 -13.22 29.73
CA VAL A 32 10.18 -12.67 30.16
C VAL A 32 10.10 -11.17 29.85
N ILE A 33 11.14 -10.41 30.16
CA ILE A 33 11.19 -8.96 29.87
C ILE A 33 11.10 -8.72 28.36
N PHE A 34 11.81 -9.50 27.55
CA PHE A 34 11.75 -9.41 26.09
C PHE A 34 10.35 -9.71 25.55
N ILE A 35 9.71 -10.78 26.02
CA ILE A 35 8.35 -11.16 25.60
C ILE A 35 7.33 -10.08 26.01
N VAL A 36 7.47 -9.50 27.20
CA VAL A 36 6.60 -8.39 27.62
C VAL A 36 6.81 -7.22 26.66
N MET A 37 8.05 -6.78 26.43
CA MET A 37 8.32 -5.64 25.55
C MET A 37 7.80 -5.83 24.12
N ILE A 38 7.97 -7.02 23.53
CA ILE A 38 7.50 -7.27 22.15
C ILE A 38 5.97 -7.40 22.08
N THR A 39 5.32 -7.85 23.15
CA THR A 39 3.86 -8.00 23.17
C THR A 39 3.13 -6.73 23.58
N ILE A 40 3.77 -5.76 24.27
CA ILE A 40 3.16 -4.48 24.70
C ILE A 40 2.26 -3.83 23.64
N PRO A 41 2.68 -3.66 22.36
CA PRO A 41 1.84 -3.04 21.33
C PRO A 41 0.56 -3.83 21.03
N LEU A 42 0.57 -5.16 21.20
CA LEU A 42 -0.60 -6.00 21.03
C LEU A 42 -1.63 -5.76 22.14
N TRP A 43 -1.17 -5.61 23.39
CA TRP A 43 -2.05 -5.27 24.52
C TRP A 43 -2.67 -3.89 24.35
N GLN A 44 -1.90 -2.90 23.87
CA GLN A 44 -2.39 -1.55 23.61
C GLN A 44 -3.42 -1.47 22.47
N ASN A 45 -3.42 -2.47 21.57
CA ASN A 45 -4.30 -2.52 20.41
C ASN A 45 -5.42 -3.58 20.52
N LEU A 46 -5.45 -4.36 21.62
CA LEU A 46 -6.45 -5.39 21.83
C LEU A 46 -7.85 -4.77 21.92
N GLY A 47 -8.78 -5.21 21.07
CA GLY A 47 -10.15 -4.71 21.02
C GLY A 47 -10.34 -3.38 20.25
N LYS A 48 -9.27 -2.75 19.75
CA LYS A 48 -9.41 -1.58 18.87
C LYS A 48 -9.77 -2.03 17.46
N ILE A 49 -11.01 -1.77 17.06
CA ILE A 49 -11.45 -1.93 15.67
C ILE A 49 -11.22 -0.59 14.97
N VAL A 50 -10.29 -0.55 14.01
CA VAL A 50 -10.14 0.62 13.16
C VAL A 50 -11.30 0.62 12.16
N ALA A 51 -12.19 1.60 12.25
CA ALA A 51 -13.29 1.73 11.32
C ALA A 51 -12.77 1.95 9.90
N ALA A 52 -13.42 1.32 8.92
CA ALA A 52 -13.10 1.54 7.53
C ALA A 52 -13.30 3.03 7.18
N PRO A 53 -12.38 3.65 6.42
CA PRO A 53 -12.50 5.04 6.06
C PRO A 53 -13.72 5.24 5.15
N VAL A 54 -14.48 6.29 5.42
CA VAL A 54 -15.58 6.74 4.56
C VAL A 54 -15.11 7.99 3.82
N PRO A 55 -14.68 7.87 2.55
CA PRO A 55 -14.24 9.01 1.78
C PRO A 55 -15.42 9.89 1.36
N SER A 56 -15.22 11.21 1.33
CA SER A 56 -16.28 12.16 1.00
C SER A 56 -16.48 12.30 -0.52
N LEU A 57 -17.73 12.15 -0.97
CA LEU A 57 -18.15 12.41 -2.34
C LEU A 57 -18.72 13.83 -2.53
N ASP A 58 -18.66 14.66 -1.49
CA ASP A 58 -19.28 15.99 -1.45
C ASP A 58 -18.43 17.05 -2.12
N THR A 59 -18.10 16.85 -3.40
CA THR A 59 -17.35 17.84 -4.17
C THR A 59 -18.30 18.83 -4.84
N PRO A 60 -17.88 20.10 -5.02
CA PRO A 60 -18.65 21.08 -5.78
C PRO A 60 -18.83 20.63 -7.24
N VAL A 61 -17.94 19.78 -7.78
CA VAL A 61 -18.04 19.29 -9.15
C VAL A 61 -19.12 18.21 -9.27
N ILE A 62 -19.14 17.22 -8.36
CA ILE A 62 -20.18 16.18 -8.35
C ILE A 62 -21.57 16.78 -8.11
N LYS A 63 -21.66 17.81 -7.25
CA LYS A 63 -22.93 18.51 -6.96
C LYS A 63 -23.50 19.23 -8.19
N LYS A 64 -22.65 19.67 -9.13
CA LYS A 64 -23.06 20.35 -10.38
C LYS A 64 -23.41 19.39 -11.52
N LEU A 65 -23.07 18.10 -11.42
CA LEU A 65 -23.40 17.12 -12.45
C LEU A 65 -24.90 16.82 -12.47
N ALA A 66 -25.45 16.65 -13.68
CA ALA A 66 -26.81 16.14 -13.85
C ALA A 66 -26.90 14.71 -13.30
N GLU A 67 -28.09 14.31 -12.82
CA GLU A 67 -28.27 13.00 -12.17
C GLU A 67 -27.86 11.83 -13.07
N LYS A 68 -28.14 11.92 -14.37
CA LYS A 68 -27.75 10.93 -15.39
C LYS A 68 -26.22 10.74 -15.52
N ASP A 69 -25.45 11.76 -15.17
CA ASP A 69 -24.00 11.82 -15.34
C ASP A 69 -23.25 11.47 -14.04
N LYS A 70 -23.97 11.26 -12.92
CA LYS A 70 -23.43 10.79 -11.64
C LYS A 70 -23.14 9.28 -11.65
N LYS A 71 -22.43 8.82 -12.68
CA LYS A 71 -21.97 7.44 -12.79
C LYS A 71 -20.46 7.38 -12.55
N CYS A 72 -20.04 6.46 -11.69
CA CYS A 72 -18.64 6.19 -11.45
C CYS A 72 -18.01 5.45 -12.65
N VAL A 73 -16.70 5.61 -12.82
CA VAL A 73 -15.92 4.89 -13.85
C VAL A 73 -16.06 3.37 -13.69
N MET A 74 -16.10 2.89 -12.45
CA MET A 74 -16.26 1.48 -12.10
C MET A 74 -17.12 1.33 -10.83
N PRO A 75 -17.70 0.13 -10.58
CA PRO A 75 -18.43 -0.14 -9.35
C PRO A 75 -17.58 0.07 -8.09
N LYS A 76 -18.21 0.53 -7.00
CA LYS A 76 -17.56 0.84 -5.72
C LYS A 76 -16.68 -0.31 -5.19
N GLU A 77 -17.22 -1.53 -5.17
CA GLU A 77 -16.50 -2.69 -4.64
C GLU A 77 -15.31 -3.07 -5.53
N TRP A 78 -15.45 -2.91 -6.85
CA TRP A 78 -14.36 -3.14 -7.78
C TRP A 78 -13.24 -2.11 -7.58
N MET A 79 -13.58 -0.82 -7.43
CA MET A 79 -12.59 0.23 -7.20
C MET A 79 -11.80 0.00 -5.92
N ARG A 80 -12.45 -0.41 -4.83
CA ARG A 80 -11.74 -0.71 -3.57
C ARG A 80 -10.70 -1.81 -3.74
N ALA A 81 -11.04 -2.87 -4.47
CA ALA A 81 -10.14 -3.99 -4.69
C ALA A 81 -9.06 -3.71 -5.76
N ASN A 82 -9.36 -2.91 -6.79
CA ASN A 82 -8.55 -2.87 -8.01
C ASN A 82 -8.11 -1.47 -8.47
N HIS A 83 -8.47 -0.38 -7.77
CA HIS A 83 -8.16 0.97 -8.27
C HIS A 83 -6.66 1.18 -8.51
N MET A 84 -5.78 0.64 -7.67
CA MET A 84 -4.34 0.79 -7.86
C MET A 84 -3.85 -0.02 -9.07
N GLN A 85 -4.35 -1.25 -9.27
CA GLN A 85 -4.01 -2.05 -10.45
C GLN A 85 -4.40 -1.31 -11.73
N MET A 86 -5.63 -0.79 -11.76
CA MET A 86 -6.12 0.01 -12.89
C MET A 86 -5.22 1.22 -13.17
N LEU A 87 -4.80 1.96 -12.14
CA LEU A 87 -3.91 3.12 -12.29
C LEU A 87 -2.50 2.73 -12.78
N VAL A 88 -1.98 1.58 -12.34
CA VAL A 88 -0.69 1.05 -12.81
C VAL A 88 -0.79 0.63 -14.28
N ASP A 89 -1.87 -0.06 -14.65
CA ASP A 89 -2.11 -0.48 -16.03
C ASP A 89 -2.26 0.74 -16.94
N TRP A 90 -3.01 1.75 -16.50
CA TRP A 90 -3.13 3.04 -17.21
C TRP A 90 -1.77 3.71 -17.37
N ARG A 91 -0.97 3.80 -16.30
CA ARG A 91 0.37 4.39 -16.37
C ARG A 91 1.25 3.65 -17.36
N ASP A 92 1.28 2.33 -17.29
CA ASP A 92 2.16 1.51 -18.11
C ASP A 92 1.74 1.56 -19.58
N ASN A 93 0.43 1.53 -19.85
CA ASN A 93 -0.15 1.72 -21.20
C ASN A 93 0.12 3.09 -21.80
N VAL A 94 0.13 4.15 -21.00
CA VAL A 94 0.39 5.50 -21.53
C VAL A 94 1.88 5.78 -21.69
N VAL A 95 2.74 5.25 -20.80
CA VAL A 95 4.17 5.60 -20.74
C VAL A 95 5.06 4.59 -21.46
N ARG A 96 4.77 3.28 -21.35
CA ARG A 96 5.66 2.19 -21.81
C ARG A 96 5.12 1.52 -23.06
N THR A 97 3.88 1.05 -22.99
CA THR A 97 3.26 0.29 -24.08
C THR A 97 2.73 1.28 -25.11
N LYS A 98 3.55 1.59 -26.12
CA LYS A 98 3.06 2.15 -27.40
C LYS A 98 2.27 1.06 -28.15
N GLU A 99 1.23 0.49 -27.54
CA GLU A 99 0.51 -0.66 -28.07
C GLU A 99 0.19 -0.46 -29.55
N PRO A 100 0.85 -1.21 -30.46
CA PRO A 100 0.69 -1.03 -31.90
C PRO A 100 -0.72 -1.33 -32.39
N ASN A 101 -1.48 -2.10 -31.60
CA ASN A 101 -2.78 -2.66 -31.95
C ASN A 101 -3.95 -1.99 -31.21
N VAL A 102 -3.69 -0.96 -30.39
CA VAL A 102 -4.75 -0.12 -29.81
C VAL A 102 -4.94 1.07 -30.76
N THR A 103 -5.85 0.87 -31.70
CA THR A 103 -6.16 1.80 -32.81
C THR A 103 -6.74 3.14 -32.34
N ILE A 104 -7.07 3.26 -31.05
CA ILE A 104 -7.69 4.44 -30.46
C ILE A 104 -6.73 5.02 -29.40
N SER A 105 -6.00 6.06 -29.79
CA SER A 105 -5.27 6.97 -28.89
C SER A 105 -4.09 6.43 -28.04
N ARG A 106 -3.21 5.57 -28.57
CA ARG A 106 -1.92 5.19 -27.93
C ARG A 106 -2.06 4.73 -26.45
N GLY A 107 -3.09 3.92 -26.14
CA GLY A 107 -3.31 3.42 -24.78
C GLY A 107 -3.86 4.45 -23.78
N ARG A 108 -4.31 5.63 -24.24
CA ARG A 108 -4.90 6.69 -23.40
C ARG A 108 -6.41 6.59 -23.24
N GLU A 109 -7.07 5.62 -23.85
CA GLU A 109 -8.52 5.46 -23.72
C GLU A 109 -8.84 4.19 -22.93
N PHE A 110 -9.76 4.31 -21.99
CA PHE A 110 -10.29 3.23 -21.18
C PHE A 110 -11.80 3.12 -21.41
N VAL A 111 -12.29 1.93 -21.73
CA VAL A 111 -13.72 1.68 -21.89
C VAL A 111 -14.25 1.04 -20.62
N ALA A 112 -15.16 1.73 -19.94
CA ALA A 112 -15.83 1.19 -18.76
C ALA A 112 -16.88 0.13 -19.17
N PRO A 113 -17.34 -0.72 -18.23
CA PRO A 113 -18.33 -1.76 -18.50
C PRO A 113 -19.66 -1.26 -19.07
N ASP A 114 -19.97 0.02 -18.87
CA ASP A 114 -21.15 0.69 -19.43
C ASP A 114 -20.94 1.20 -20.88
N GLY A 115 -19.78 0.91 -21.47
CA GLY A 115 -19.38 1.35 -22.81
C GLY A 115 -18.87 2.80 -22.87
N LYS A 116 -18.86 3.52 -21.75
CA LYS A 116 -18.36 4.89 -21.72
C LYS A 116 -16.84 4.91 -21.79
N GLN A 117 -16.31 5.76 -22.66
CA GLN A 117 -14.88 5.97 -22.81
C GLN A 117 -14.40 7.05 -21.84
N TYR A 118 -13.27 6.79 -21.21
CA TYR A 118 -12.59 7.70 -20.30
C TYR A 118 -11.14 7.87 -20.76
N LEU A 119 -10.59 9.07 -20.52
CA LEU A 119 -9.16 9.29 -20.69
C LEU A 119 -8.44 8.56 -19.54
N ALA A 120 -7.41 7.78 -19.85
CA ALA A 120 -6.56 7.12 -18.86
C ALA A 120 -5.65 8.15 -18.17
N SER A 121 -6.26 9.01 -17.34
CA SER A 121 -5.61 10.13 -16.67
C SER A 121 -6.19 10.37 -15.28
N LEU A 122 -5.32 10.38 -14.28
CA LEU A 122 -5.72 10.70 -12.91
C LEU A 122 -6.34 12.11 -12.81
N THR A 123 -5.66 13.12 -13.34
CA THR A 123 -6.05 14.53 -13.21
C THR A 123 -7.26 14.88 -14.08
N ASN A 124 -7.35 14.34 -15.29
CA ASN A 124 -8.41 14.69 -16.25
C ASN A 124 -9.59 13.70 -16.25
N THR A 125 -9.68 12.81 -15.26
CA THR A 125 -10.83 11.89 -15.16
C THR A 125 -11.22 11.69 -13.72
N CYS A 126 -10.32 11.18 -12.87
CA CYS A 126 -10.67 10.95 -11.47
C CYS A 126 -10.88 12.27 -10.73
N MET A 127 -9.96 13.22 -10.89
CA MET A 127 -10.01 14.51 -10.17
C MET A 127 -11.08 15.46 -10.71
N GLU A 128 -11.62 15.22 -11.93
CA GLU A 128 -12.77 15.97 -12.45
C GLU A 128 -14.04 15.71 -11.62
N CYS A 129 -14.12 14.61 -10.87
CA CYS A 129 -15.18 14.37 -9.90
C CYS A 129 -14.67 14.46 -8.45
N HIS A 130 -13.52 13.88 -8.17
CA HIS A 130 -12.91 13.82 -6.83
C HIS A 130 -11.93 14.96 -6.61
N SER A 131 -12.42 16.20 -6.68
CA SER A 131 -11.62 17.42 -6.52
C SER A 131 -11.16 17.70 -5.07
N ASN A 132 -11.19 16.69 -4.19
CA ASN A 132 -10.96 16.79 -2.75
C ASN A 132 -10.01 15.68 -2.26
N LYS A 133 -8.73 15.71 -2.67
CA LYS A 133 -7.77 14.63 -2.36
C LYS A 133 -7.71 14.30 -0.87
N VAL A 134 -7.64 15.33 -0.01
CA VAL A 134 -7.54 15.18 1.45
C VAL A 134 -8.74 14.43 2.03
N GLU A 135 -9.94 14.72 1.54
CA GLU A 135 -11.18 14.13 2.05
C GLU A 135 -11.62 12.85 1.35
N PHE A 136 -10.98 12.50 0.21
CA PHE A 136 -11.29 11.31 -0.58
C PHE A 136 -10.11 10.32 -0.62
N CYS A 137 -9.05 10.66 -1.36
CA CYS A 137 -7.90 9.78 -1.58
C CYS A 137 -7.14 9.51 -0.27
N ASP A 138 -6.82 10.57 0.48
CA ASP A 138 -5.94 10.49 1.64
C ASP A 138 -6.58 9.71 2.79
N LYS A 139 -7.92 9.65 2.88
CA LYS A 139 -8.60 8.82 3.90
C LYS A 139 -8.20 7.36 3.80
N CYS A 140 -8.19 6.80 2.59
CA CYS A 140 -7.81 5.41 2.35
C CYS A 140 -6.30 5.22 2.41
N HIS A 141 -5.50 6.14 1.86
CA HIS A 141 -4.05 6.03 1.87
C HIS A 141 -3.45 6.16 3.27
N ASN A 142 -3.96 7.07 4.10
CA ASN A 142 -3.56 7.19 5.49
C ASN A 142 -4.00 5.97 6.32
N TYR A 143 -5.21 5.47 6.07
CA TYR A 143 -5.70 4.23 6.71
C TYR A 143 -4.82 3.03 6.37
N ALA A 144 -4.38 2.90 5.12
CA ALA A 144 -3.47 1.84 4.69
C ALA A 144 -1.99 2.12 5.00
N ALA A 145 -1.66 3.29 5.56
CA ALA A 145 -0.29 3.77 5.78
C ALA A 145 0.59 3.75 4.51
N ILE A 146 0.01 4.08 3.36
CA ILE A 146 0.70 4.12 2.07
C ILE A 146 0.83 5.57 1.62
N ALA A 147 2.05 5.98 1.27
CA ALA A 147 2.32 7.26 0.63
C ALA A 147 2.44 7.08 -0.90
N PRO A 148 1.44 7.51 -1.70
CA PRO A 148 1.50 7.37 -3.16
C PRO A 148 2.59 8.27 -3.73
N ASN A 149 3.44 7.72 -4.60
CA ASN A 149 4.48 8.47 -5.31
C ASN A 149 3.99 9.10 -6.64
N CYS A 150 2.69 9.04 -6.91
CA CYS A 150 2.08 9.64 -8.10
C CYS A 150 2.19 11.18 -8.05
N TRP A 151 2.17 11.73 -6.85
CA TRP A 151 2.26 13.16 -6.57
C TRP A 151 3.72 13.62 -6.66
N GLY A 152 3.96 14.67 -7.44
CA GLY A 152 5.31 15.11 -7.84
C GLY A 152 5.43 15.23 -9.35
N CYS A 153 4.75 14.34 -10.09
CA CYS A 153 4.50 14.48 -11.52
C CYS A 153 3.03 14.79 -11.82
N HIS A 154 2.09 14.21 -11.06
CA HIS A 154 0.66 14.51 -11.19
C HIS A 154 0.25 15.67 -10.29
N LEU A 155 -0.58 16.56 -10.83
CA LEU A 155 -1.10 17.74 -10.14
C LEU A 155 -2.51 17.45 -9.60
N GLU A 156 -2.75 17.91 -8.38
CA GLU A 156 -4.11 18.04 -7.82
C GLU A 156 -4.83 19.17 -8.58
N THR A 157 -6.13 19.00 -8.84
CA THR A 157 -6.94 19.90 -9.69
C THR A 157 -6.69 21.39 -9.43
N GLY A 158 -6.45 22.14 -10.50
CA GLY A 158 -6.29 23.61 -10.48
C GLY A 158 -4.88 24.12 -10.77
N LYS A 159 -3.86 23.25 -10.89
CA LYS A 159 -2.53 23.64 -11.36
C LYS A 159 -2.26 23.04 -12.73
N LYS A 160 -1.90 23.89 -13.71
CA LYS A 160 -1.28 23.42 -14.96
C LYS A 160 0.24 23.33 -14.71
N MET A 161 0.94 22.42 -15.38
CA MET A 161 2.41 22.24 -15.22
C MET A 161 3.22 23.54 -15.43
N ALA A 162 2.65 24.55 -16.08
CA ALA A 162 3.27 25.88 -16.26
C ALA A 162 3.37 26.72 -14.96
N GLU A 163 2.66 26.36 -13.90
CA GLU A 163 2.57 27.11 -12.63
C GLU A 163 3.31 26.41 -11.48
N ALA A 164 3.83 25.21 -11.72
CA ALA A 164 4.69 24.49 -10.79
C ALA A 164 6.15 24.77 -11.16
N LYS A 165 6.69 25.90 -10.67
CA LYS A 165 8.11 26.23 -10.73
C LYS A 165 8.71 26.15 -9.33
#